data_AF-A0A1E7ZG97-F1
#
_entry.id   AF-A0A1E7ZG97-F1
#
_cell.length_a   1.000
_cell.length_b   1.000
_cell.length_c   1.000
_cell.angle_alpha   90.00
_cell.angle_beta   90.00
_cell.angle_gamma   90.00
#
_symmetry.space_group_name_H-M   'P 1'
#
loop_
_entity.id
_entity.type
_entity.pdbx_description
1 polymer ?
#
loop_
_entity_poly.entity_id
_entity_poly.type
_entity_poly.pdbx_seq_one_letter_code
_entity_poly.pdbx_strand_id
1 'polypeptide(L)'
;MENPLFKSALLSVATALFLTACASTPTPKGAVKITETTSYSDIDAKVDAFNRKYGPENVLIVSDIDNTLLTSATDLGGDIWYQWQRGKLDIQPTDQQKVSCLFEDTIGLLYELNPMRLTDPLVPEMVATWQMNGNTVMALTSRDPRYRAATERELESNGIDMTKSPLTTEDGALPEYREQLERELTYSQGVMMTTGMNKGDMLHWVLKQTNRHFDAVVFIDDSERNIDNMYAAWKDSGTDMQIFYYTHVEEARIAAFGSVLTQQQADKMAADYEILNSTLLRVFPARPTQHCLTVN
;
A
#
# COMPACT_ATOMS: atom_id res chain seq x y z
N MET A 1 11.44 -20.34 -96.65
CA MET A 1 12.69 -20.06 -95.92
C MET A 1 12.60 -18.63 -95.45
N GLU A 2 11.80 -18.36 -94.41
CA GLU A 2 12.14 -18.45 -92.97
C GLU A 2 13.05 -17.29 -92.51
N ASN A 3 12.39 -16.26 -91.97
CA ASN A 3 12.59 -15.49 -90.72
C ASN A 3 13.69 -15.95 -89.72
N PRO A 4 13.99 -15.21 -88.62
CA PRO A 4 14.00 -13.75 -88.35
C PRO A 4 15.25 -13.32 -87.51
N LEU A 5 15.35 -12.03 -87.12
CA LEU A 5 15.40 -11.54 -85.71
C LEU A 5 16.13 -10.21 -85.55
N PHE A 6 15.33 -9.14 -85.47
CA PHE A 6 15.64 -7.91 -84.76
C PHE A 6 15.52 -8.18 -83.24
N LYS A 7 16.53 -7.81 -82.45
CA LYS A 7 16.41 -7.74 -80.98
C LYS A 7 16.60 -6.29 -80.53
N SER A 8 15.49 -5.69 -80.11
CA SER A 8 15.46 -4.43 -79.35
C SER A 8 15.76 -4.76 -77.89
N ALA A 9 16.76 -4.10 -77.30
CA ALA A 9 17.08 -4.24 -75.88
C ALA A 9 16.35 -3.15 -75.10
N LEU A 10 15.26 -3.50 -74.42
CA LEU A 10 14.67 -2.68 -73.37
C LEU A 10 15.55 -2.79 -72.12
N LEU A 11 16.08 -1.65 -71.66
CA LEU A 11 16.76 -1.52 -70.38
C LEU A 11 15.68 -1.37 -69.29
N SER A 12 15.40 -2.45 -68.56
CA SER A 12 14.54 -2.41 -67.38
C SER A 12 15.32 -1.84 -66.19
N VAL A 13 15.07 -0.58 -65.84
CA VAL A 13 15.52 -0.01 -64.56
C VAL A 13 14.60 -0.56 -63.46
N ALA A 14 15.10 -1.54 -62.72
CA ALA A 14 14.45 -2.05 -61.53
C ALA A 14 14.71 -1.08 -60.37
N THR A 15 13.75 -0.21 -60.07
CA THR A 15 13.77 0.65 -58.89
C THR A 15 13.52 -0.21 -57.65
N ALA A 16 14.59 -0.51 -56.90
CA ALA A 16 14.47 -1.16 -55.60
C ALA A 16 13.90 -0.15 -54.58
N LEU A 17 12.60 -0.24 -54.30
CA LEU A 17 12.01 0.40 -53.13
C LEU A 17 12.52 -0.33 -51.88
N PHE A 18 13.48 0.26 -51.19
CA PHE A 18 13.81 -0.12 -49.82
C PHE A 18 12.65 0.29 -48.91
N LEU A 19 11.77 -0.67 -48.61
CA LEU A 19 10.86 -0.57 -47.47
C LEU A 19 11.72 -0.60 -46.20
N THR A 20 12.05 0.57 -45.66
CA THR A 20 12.49 0.70 -44.27
C THR A 20 11.31 0.35 -43.39
N ALA A 21 11.16 -0.93 -43.07
CA ALA A 21 10.34 -1.36 -41.95
C ALA A 21 10.95 -0.70 -40.71
N CYS A 22 10.25 0.27 -40.13
CA CYS A 22 10.51 0.74 -38.78
C CYS A 22 10.31 -0.48 -37.87
N ALA A 23 11.39 -1.20 -37.56
CA ALA A 23 11.41 -2.13 -36.45
C ALA A 23 11.22 -1.26 -35.21
N SER A 24 9.99 -1.17 -34.72
CA SER A 24 9.72 -0.68 -33.37
C SER A 24 10.50 -1.59 -32.44
N THR A 25 11.61 -1.09 -31.91
CA THR A 25 12.30 -1.74 -30.81
C THR A 25 11.26 -1.94 -29.71
N PRO A 26 11.02 -3.18 -29.24
CA PRO A 26 10.05 -3.40 -28.18
C PRO A 26 10.44 -2.50 -27.02
N THR A 27 9.50 -1.65 -26.59
CA THR A 27 9.68 -0.83 -25.39
C THR A 27 10.08 -1.80 -24.26
N PRO A 28 11.19 -1.57 -23.56
CA PRO A 28 11.57 -2.42 -22.45
C PRO A 28 10.38 -2.55 -21.52
N LYS A 29 9.99 -3.79 -21.19
CA LYS A 29 8.99 -4.01 -20.14
C LYS A 29 9.42 -3.25 -18.89
N GLY A 30 8.49 -2.56 -18.24
CA GLY A 30 8.75 -1.92 -16.96
C GLY A 30 9.33 -2.96 -15.98
N ALA A 31 10.32 -2.53 -15.20
CA ALA A 31 10.98 -3.40 -14.24
C ALA A 31 10.29 -3.28 -12.89
N VAL A 32 10.07 -4.40 -12.20
CA VAL A 32 9.65 -4.38 -10.79
C VAL A 32 10.88 -4.54 -9.91
N LYS A 33 11.11 -3.57 -9.02
CA LYS A 33 12.26 -3.55 -8.11
C LYS A 33 11.79 -3.37 -6.68
N ILE A 34 12.46 -4.05 -5.76
CA ILE A 34 12.29 -3.87 -4.32
C ILE A 34 13.52 -3.10 -3.82
N THR A 35 13.27 -2.07 -3.01
CA THR A 35 14.30 -1.31 -2.30
C THR A 35 13.87 -1.20 -0.84
N GLU A 36 14.73 -1.61 0.08
CA GLU A 36 14.56 -1.34 1.50
C GLU A 36 15.00 0.10 1.81
N THR A 37 14.24 0.82 2.65
CA THR A 37 14.58 2.18 3.06
C THR A 37 13.93 2.54 4.39
N THR A 38 14.56 3.45 5.12
CA THR A 38 13.98 4.13 6.29
C THR A 38 13.68 5.60 6.04
N SER A 39 13.80 6.06 4.79
CA SER A 39 13.72 7.48 4.45
C SER A 39 12.68 7.75 3.37
N TYR A 40 11.73 8.61 3.70
CA TYR A 40 10.79 9.16 2.72
C TYR A 40 11.48 10.02 1.64
N SER A 41 12.71 10.53 1.89
CA SER A 41 13.49 11.22 0.86
C SER A 41 13.93 10.30 -0.29
N ASP A 42 14.22 9.02 -0.01
CA ASP A 42 14.55 8.04 -1.07
C ASP A 42 13.32 7.75 -1.95
N ILE A 43 12.15 7.69 -1.31
CA ILE A 43 10.86 7.49 -1.96
C ILE A 43 10.53 8.69 -2.86
N ASP A 44 10.65 9.91 -2.32
CA ASP A 44 10.39 11.15 -3.03
C ASP A 44 11.30 11.30 -4.26
N ALA A 45 12.61 11.04 -4.10
CA ALA A 45 13.56 11.07 -5.21
C ALA A 45 13.17 10.10 -6.35
N LYS A 46 12.56 8.96 -6.01
CA LYS A 46 12.09 8.00 -6.99
C LYS A 46 10.78 8.44 -7.66
N VAL A 47 9.83 9.00 -6.91
CA VAL A 47 8.62 9.61 -7.46
C VAL A 47 9.01 10.68 -8.46
N ASP A 48 9.95 11.56 -8.11
CA ASP A 48 10.50 12.60 -8.97
C ASP A 48 11.11 12.03 -10.26
N ALA A 49 11.89 10.96 -10.15
CA ALA A 49 12.47 10.29 -11.31
C ALA A 49 11.42 9.67 -12.23
N PHE A 50 10.35 9.09 -11.67
CA PHE A 50 9.24 8.55 -12.43
C PHE A 50 8.39 9.66 -13.07
N ASN A 51 8.11 10.74 -12.36
CA ASN A 51 7.40 11.91 -12.88
C ASN A 51 8.13 12.51 -14.09
N ARG A 52 9.46 12.65 -14.03
CA ARG A 52 10.28 13.13 -15.17
C ARG A 52 10.27 12.18 -16.36
N LYS A 53 10.09 10.88 -16.13
CA LYS A 53 10.13 9.85 -17.17
C LYS A 53 8.78 9.63 -17.84
N TYR A 54 7.69 9.65 -17.07
CA TYR A 54 6.36 9.22 -17.51
C TYR A 54 5.31 10.34 -17.50
N GLY A 55 5.59 11.47 -16.84
CA GLY A 55 4.57 12.45 -16.49
C GLY A 55 3.84 12.05 -15.20
N PRO A 56 3.58 13.00 -14.28
CA PRO A 56 2.98 12.70 -12.97
C PRO A 56 1.61 12.03 -13.06
N GLU A 57 0.80 12.36 -14.06
CA GLU A 57 -0.52 11.77 -14.31
C GLU A 57 -0.47 10.27 -14.64
N ASN A 58 0.69 9.76 -15.09
CA ASN A 58 0.92 8.35 -15.43
C ASN A 58 1.69 7.60 -14.33
N VAL A 59 1.90 8.22 -13.17
CA VAL A 59 2.56 7.63 -12.01
C VAL A 59 1.57 7.53 -10.85
N LEU A 60 1.30 6.30 -10.42
CA LEU A 60 0.48 6.01 -9.25
C LEU A 60 1.35 5.81 -8.01
N ILE A 61 0.96 6.43 -6.90
CA ILE A 61 1.62 6.25 -5.60
C ILE A 61 0.63 5.56 -4.67
N VAL A 62 1.03 4.42 -4.12
CA VAL A 62 0.23 3.60 -3.21
C VAL A 62 1.00 3.38 -1.93
N SER A 63 0.44 3.81 -0.81
CA SER A 63 1.08 3.67 0.51
C SER A 63 0.22 2.83 1.45
N ASP A 64 0.85 1.94 2.23
CA ASP A 64 0.21 1.49 3.46
C ASP A 64 0.08 2.64 4.47
N ILE A 65 -0.67 2.41 5.56
CA ILE A 65 -0.88 3.37 6.63
C ILE A 65 -0.04 3.02 7.87
N ASP A 66 -0.20 1.80 8.40
CA ASP A 66 0.35 1.42 9.70
C ASP A 66 1.86 1.22 9.60
N ASN A 67 2.63 1.83 10.51
CA ASN A 67 4.10 1.95 10.47
C ASN A 67 4.71 2.50 9.16
N THR A 68 3.88 2.89 8.19
CA THR A 68 4.29 3.43 6.90
C THR A 68 4.08 4.94 6.85
N LEU A 69 2.83 5.42 6.87
CA LEU A 69 2.51 6.84 7.00
C LEU A 69 2.40 7.27 8.47
N LEU A 70 1.81 6.39 9.28
CA LEU A 70 1.46 6.64 10.67
C LEU A 70 1.85 5.44 11.53
N THR A 71 2.32 5.70 12.74
CA THR A 71 2.53 4.69 13.78
C THR A 71 1.69 5.06 15.00
N SER A 72 1.33 4.07 15.81
CA SER A 72 0.66 4.37 17.07
C SER A 72 1.52 5.24 18.00
N ALA A 73 0.88 6.14 18.75
CA ALA A 73 1.53 6.97 19.77
C ALA A 73 1.90 6.17 21.03
N THR A 74 1.30 4.98 21.22
CA THR A 74 1.59 4.06 22.31
C THR A 74 1.78 2.64 21.79
N ASP A 75 2.51 1.80 22.53
CA ASP A 75 2.78 0.43 22.09
C ASP A 75 1.49 -0.42 22.03
N LEU A 76 0.59 -0.31 23.01
CA LEU A 76 -0.69 -1.04 23.04
C LEU A 76 -1.58 -0.67 21.84
N GLY A 77 -1.97 -1.65 21.02
CA GLY A 77 -2.84 -1.41 19.87
C GLY A 77 -2.13 -0.88 18.61
N GLY A 78 -0.82 -0.62 18.68
CA GLY A 78 -0.01 -0.39 17.49
C GLY A 78 0.26 -1.69 16.71
N ASP A 79 0.87 -1.56 15.54
CA ASP A 79 1.18 -2.74 14.71
C ASP A 79 2.11 -3.73 15.44
N ILE A 80 3.17 -3.27 16.12
CA ILE A 80 4.05 -4.14 16.91
C ILE A 80 3.27 -4.97 17.95
N TRP A 81 2.30 -4.36 18.64
CA TRP A 81 1.44 -5.09 19.57
C TRP A 81 0.57 -6.11 18.86
N TYR A 82 0.01 -5.77 17.69
CA TYR A 82 -0.77 -6.67 16.88
C TYR A 82 0.06 -7.86 16.37
N GLN A 83 1.26 -7.63 15.84
CA GLN A 83 2.18 -8.69 15.40
C GLN A 83 2.57 -9.58 16.58
N TRP A 84 2.81 -9.00 17.77
CA TRP A 84 3.05 -9.74 19.00
C TRP A 84 1.85 -10.63 19.38
N GLN A 85 0.63 -10.08 19.44
CA GLN A 85 -0.59 -10.86 19.72
C GLN A 85 -0.80 -12.02 18.73
N ARG A 86 -0.33 -11.85 17.48
CA ARG A 86 -0.36 -12.85 16.42
C ARG A 86 0.78 -13.86 16.47
N GLY A 87 1.71 -13.73 17.41
CA GLY A 87 2.86 -14.64 17.58
C GLY A 87 3.90 -14.50 16.48
N LYS A 88 3.99 -13.35 15.82
CA LYS A 88 4.88 -13.12 14.67
C LYS A 88 6.23 -12.50 15.02
N LEU A 89 6.44 -12.11 16.27
CA LEU A 89 7.70 -11.56 16.76
C LEU A 89 8.47 -12.61 17.57
N ASP A 90 9.77 -12.43 17.76
CA ASP A 90 10.61 -13.37 18.53
C ASP A 90 10.09 -13.58 19.96
N ILE A 91 9.63 -12.50 20.60
CA ILE A 91 8.95 -12.57 21.89
C ILE A 91 7.50 -12.98 21.64
N GLN A 92 7.09 -14.06 22.30
CA GLN A 92 5.76 -14.64 22.14
C GLN A 92 4.85 -14.25 23.31
N PRO A 93 3.56 -13.94 23.07
CA PRO A 93 2.61 -13.73 24.16
C PRO A 93 2.30 -15.06 24.85
N THR A 94 2.23 -15.05 26.17
CA THR A 94 1.64 -16.17 26.93
C THR A 94 0.13 -16.25 26.64
N ASP A 95 -0.49 -17.38 26.96
CA ASP A 95 -1.94 -17.54 26.76
C ASP A 95 -2.76 -16.55 27.59
N GLN A 96 -2.26 -16.12 28.75
CA GLN A 96 -2.88 -15.09 29.60
C GLN A 96 -2.74 -13.68 29.00
N GLN A 97 -1.68 -13.43 28.23
CA GLN A 97 -1.43 -12.14 27.58
C GLN A 97 -2.16 -12.00 26.25
N LYS A 98 -2.68 -13.09 25.68
CA LYS A 98 -3.51 -13.04 24.48
C LYS A 98 -4.87 -12.45 24.78
N VAL A 99 -5.31 -11.53 23.94
CA VAL A 99 -6.63 -10.92 24.07
C VAL A 99 -7.69 -11.76 23.38
N SER A 100 -8.88 -11.82 23.96
CA SER A 100 -10.06 -12.34 23.27
C SER A 100 -10.52 -11.37 22.18
N CYS A 101 -11.21 -11.90 21.17
CA CYS A 101 -11.88 -11.10 20.15
C CYS A 101 -10.96 -10.06 19.48
N LEU A 102 -9.71 -10.45 19.22
CA LEU A 102 -8.68 -9.56 18.69
C LEU A 102 -9.18 -8.81 17.44
N PHE A 103 -9.79 -9.54 16.50
CA PHE A 103 -10.27 -9.00 15.23
C PHE A 103 -11.70 -8.48 15.28
N GLU A 104 -12.51 -9.02 16.17
CA GLU A 104 -13.91 -8.68 16.23
C GLU A 104 -14.12 -7.37 17.00
N ASP A 105 -13.38 -7.14 18.07
CA ASP A 105 -13.69 -6.07 19.03
C ASP A 105 -12.44 -5.32 19.48
N THR A 106 -11.42 -6.03 19.96
CA THR A 106 -10.31 -5.42 20.69
C THR A 106 -9.49 -4.45 19.83
N ILE A 107 -9.08 -4.85 18.63
CA ILE A 107 -8.25 -3.96 17.79
C ILE A 107 -9.03 -2.73 17.30
N GLY A 108 -10.31 -2.89 16.98
CA GLY A 108 -11.18 -1.78 16.57
C GLY A 108 -11.35 -0.75 17.68
N LEU A 109 -11.60 -1.22 18.92
CA LEU A 109 -11.65 -0.34 20.08
C LEU A 109 -10.33 0.41 20.29
N LEU A 110 -9.20 -0.25 20.12
CA LEU A 110 -7.89 0.38 20.28
C LEU A 110 -7.64 1.44 19.20
N TYR A 111 -8.09 1.24 17.96
CA TYR A 111 -8.06 2.30 16.94
C TYR A 111 -8.92 3.51 17.30
N GLU A 112 -10.04 3.31 18.00
CA GLU A 112 -10.88 4.43 18.47
C GLU A 112 -10.27 5.19 19.65
N LEU A 113 -9.46 4.52 20.48
CA LEU A 113 -8.91 5.10 21.70
C LEU A 113 -7.50 5.67 21.54
N ASN A 114 -6.70 5.12 20.61
CA ASN A 114 -5.26 5.37 20.54
C ASN A 114 -4.92 6.29 19.36
N PRO A 115 -4.48 7.54 19.62
CA PRO A 115 -4.00 8.42 18.58
C PRO A 115 -2.77 7.86 17.87
N MET A 116 -2.62 8.22 16.60
CA MET A 116 -1.43 7.95 15.81
C MET A 116 -0.56 9.19 15.68
N ARG A 117 0.70 8.96 15.33
CA ARG A 117 1.69 9.99 15.00
C ARG A 117 2.35 9.63 13.68
N LEU A 118 2.90 10.63 13.01
CA LEU A 118 3.71 10.45 11.81
C LEU A 118 4.90 9.50 12.06
N THR A 119 5.17 8.64 11.07
CA THR A 119 6.40 7.83 11.02
C THR A 119 7.61 8.69 10.67
N ASP A 120 7.42 9.65 9.78
CA ASP A 120 8.39 10.68 9.39
C ASP A 120 7.67 12.05 9.31
N PRO A 121 8.21 13.13 9.92
CA PRO A 121 7.57 14.44 9.92
C PRO A 121 7.35 15.05 8.52
N LEU A 122 8.06 14.58 7.49
CA LEU A 122 7.93 15.08 6.11
C LEU A 122 6.73 14.49 5.36
N VAL A 123 6.14 13.38 5.85
CA VAL A 123 5.08 12.64 5.16
C VAL A 123 3.91 13.52 4.68
N PRO A 124 3.33 14.41 5.51
CA PRO A 124 2.18 15.21 5.07
C PRO A 124 2.53 16.15 3.91
N GLU A 125 3.70 16.81 3.99
CA GLU A 125 4.16 17.73 2.95
C GLU A 125 4.49 16.99 1.66
N MET A 126 5.10 15.80 1.75
CA MET A 126 5.40 14.96 0.59
C MET A 126 4.13 14.46 -0.11
N VAL A 127 3.17 13.92 0.65
CA VAL A 127 1.88 13.49 0.08
C VAL A 127 1.21 14.66 -0.63
N ALA A 128 1.10 15.82 0.03
CA ALA A 128 0.52 17.02 -0.59
C ALA A 128 1.28 17.44 -1.86
N THR A 129 2.61 17.34 -1.85
CA THR A 129 3.46 17.70 -3.00
C THR A 129 3.24 16.77 -4.19
N TRP A 130 3.18 15.45 -3.97
CA TRP A 130 2.86 14.50 -5.02
C TRP A 130 1.48 14.78 -5.64
N GLN A 131 0.48 15.03 -4.79
CA GLN A 131 -0.87 15.36 -5.24
C GLN A 131 -0.90 16.67 -6.05
N MET A 132 -0.21 17.73 -5.59
CA MET A 132 -0.09 19.01 -6.31
C MET A 132 0.64 18.87 -7.64
N ASN A 133 1.60 17.95 -7.74
CA ASN A 133 2.31 17.67 -8.98
C ASN A 133 1.46 16.92 -10.00
N GLY A 134 0.27 16.44 -9.61
CA GLY A 134 -0.66 15.72 -10.50
C GLY A 134 -0.59 14.21 -10.39
N ASN A 135 0.17 13.66 -9.43
CA ASN A 135 0.17 12.23 -9.18
C ASN A 135 -1.18 11.76 -8.64
N THR A 136 -1.60 10.55 -9.04
CA THR A 136 -2.66 9.84 -8.32
C THR A 136 -2.05 9.22 -7.05
N VAL A 137 -2.65 9.50 -5.89
CA VAL A 137 -2.18 9.00 -4.59
C VAL A 137 -3.30 8.26 -3.88
N MET A 138 -3.02 7.08 -3.35
CA MET A 138 -3.98 6.34 -2.52
C MET A 138 -3.31 5.59 -1.36
N ALA A 139 -4.06 5.42 -0.27
CA ALA A 139 -3.74 4.50 0.79
C ALA A 139 -4.32 3.10 0.52
N LEU A 140 -3.54 2.06 0.81
CA LEU A 140 -3.95 0.66 0.70
C LEU A 140 -3.61 -0.07 2.00
N THR A 141 -4.59 -0.22 2.88
CA THR A 141 -4.40 -0.81 4.22
C THR A 141 -5.04 -2.19 4.34
N SER A 142 -4.45 -3.03 5.20
CA SER A 142 -5.02 -4.31 5.64
C SER A 142 -6.08 -4.18 6.73
N ARG A 143 -6.35 -2.97 7.24
CA ARG A 143 -7.44 -2.74 8.19
C ARG A 143 -8.80 -3.12 7.58
N ASP A 144 -9.72 -3.47 8.47
CA ASP A 144 -11.10 -3.81 8.15
C ASP A 144 -11.93 -2.53 7.90
N PRO A 145 -12.85 -2.50 6.90
CA PRO A 145 -13.73 -1.36 6.63
C PRO A 145 -14.52 -0.83 7.83
N ARG A 146 -14.79 -1.65 8.85
CA ARG A 146 -15.45 -1.22 10.10
C ARG A 146 -14.63 -0.16 10.85
N TYR A 147 -13.32 -0.10 10.64
CA TYR A 147 -12.41 0.84 11.32
C TYR A 147 -12.10 2.09 10.49
N ARG A 148 -12.86 2.34 9.42
CA ARG A 148 -12.63 3.47 8.52
C ARG A 148 -12.66 4.81 9.24
N ALA A 149 -13.65 5.05 10.10
CA ALA A 149 -13.82 6.33 10.79
C ALA A 149 -12.59 6.68 11.64
N ALA A 150 -12.10 5.75 12.46
CA ALA A 150 -10.84 5.94 13.20
C ALA A 150 -9.65 6.15 12.25
N THR A 151 -9.55 5.36 11.18
CA THR A 151 -8.41 5.43 10.24
C THR A 151 -8.33 6.79 9.55
N GLU A 152 -9.45 7.29 9.02
CA GLU A 152 -9.52 8.58 8.34
C GLU A 152 -9.34 9.75 9.31
N ARG A 153 -9.89 9.65 10.53
CA ARG A 153 -9.65 10.63 11.60
C ARG A 153 -8.16 10.80 11.88
N GLU A 154 -7.41 9.71 11.97
CA GLU A 154 -5.97 9.77 12.27
C GLU A 154 -5.14 10.30 11.11
N LEU A 155 -5.51 9.99 9.86
CA LEU A 155 -4.90 10.61 8.66
C LEU A 155 -5.13 12.14 8.68
N GLU A 156 -6.37 12.58 8.85
CA GLU A 156 -6.74 13.99 8.90
C GLU A 156 -6.03 14.72 10.07
N SER A 157 -6.04 14.13 11.26
CA SER A 157 -5.41 14.70 12.46
C SER A 157 -3.89 14.87 12.32
N ASN A 158 -3.25 14.09 11.44
CA ASN A 158 -1.84 14.18 11.12
C ASN A 158 -1.56 14.95 9.80
N GLY A 159 -2.56 15.64 9.25
CA GLY A 159 -2.41 16.51 8.07
C GLY A 159 -2.31 15.77 6.73
N ILE A 160 -2.70 14.50 6.68
CA ILE A 160 -2.68 13.68 5.46
C ILE A 160 -4.09 13.63 4.88
N ASP A 161 -4.29 14.29 3.73
CA ASP A 161 -5.57 14.33 3.02
C ASP A 161 -5.50 13.50 1.73
N MET A 162 -6.06 12.29 1.75
CA MET A 162 -6.08 11.39 0.57
C MET A 162 -7.09 11.82 -0.51
N THR A 163 -7.93 12.82 -0.25
CA THR A 163 -9.02 13.24 -1.14
C THR A 163 -8.57 14.19 -2.25
N LYS A 164 -7.33 14.69 -2.22
CA LYS A 164 -6.84 15.72 -3.16
C LYS A 164 -6.57 15.21 -4.57
N SER A 165 -6.01 14.01 -4.72
CA SER A 165 -5.82 13.35 -6.03
C SER A 165 -6.03 11.83 -5.94
N PRO A 166 -7.22 11.39 -5.53
CA PRO A 166 -7.54 9.98 -5.36
C PRO A 166 -7.60 9.27 -6.73
N LEU A 167 -7.55 7.94 -6.71
CA LEU A 167 -7.82 7.14 -7.90
C LEU A 167 -9.28 7.37 -8.35
N THR A 168 -9.43 7.86 -9.59
CA THR A 168 -10.70 8.03 -10.29
C THR A 168 -10.88 6.95 -11.35
N THR A 169 -12.11 6.74 -11.81
CA THR A 169 -12.37 5.97 -13.04
C THR A 169 -11.76 6.67 -14.26
N GLU A 170 -11.63 5.96 -15.38
CA GLU A 170 -11.08 6.51 -16.64
C GLU A 170 -11.82 7.77 -17.14
N ASP A 171 -13.14 7.87 -16.91
CA ASP A 171 -13.96 9.04 -17.22
C ASP A 171 -13.90 10.15 -16.16
N GLY A 172 -13.07 9.97 -15.11
CA GLY A 172 -12.82 10.95 -14.07
C GLY A 172 -13.80 10.94 -12.91
N ALA A 173 -14.71 9.97 -12.83
CA ALA A 173 -15.61 9.85 -11.68
C ALA A 173 -14.86 9.38 -10.43
N LEU A 174 -15.36 9.77 -9.25
CA LEU A 174 -14.87 9.30 -7.95
C LEU A 174 -15.62 8.01 -7.58
N PRO A 175 -14.98 6.84 -7.65
CA PRO A 175 -15.67 5.59 -7.36
C PRO A 175 -15.78 5.37 -5.85
N GLU A 176 -16.88 4.74 -5.47
CA GLU A 176 -17.17 4.23 -4.13
C GLU A 176 -17.40 2.73 -4.27
N TYR A 177 -16.50 1.92 -3.72
CA TYR A 177 -16.63 0.47 -3.75
C TYR A 177 -16.82 -0.07 -2.33
N ARG A 178 -17.79 -0.97 -2.16
CA ARG A 178 -17.94 -1.83 -0.99
C ARG A 178 -18.31 -3.21 -1.50
N GLU A 179 -17.40 -4.15 -1.38
CA GLU A 179 -17.54 -5.46 -2.00
C GLU A 179 -17.17 -6.57 -1.02
N GLN A 180 -17.85 -7.71 -1.15
CA GLN A 180 -17.51 -8.92 -0.44
C GLN A 180 -16.80 -9.88 -1.40
N LEU A 181 -15.47 -9.93 -1.33
CA LEU A 181 -14.66 -10.94 -2.04
C LEU A 181 -14.43 -12.15 -1.11
N GLU A 182 -13.18 -12.54 -0.88
CA GLU A 182 -12.83 -13.43 0.23
C GLU A 182 -13.19 -12.79 1.58
N ARG A 183 -12.99 -11.47 1.68
CA ARG A 183 -13.35 -10.63 2.82
C ARG A 183 -13.95 -9.33 2.32
N GLU A 184 -14.58 -8.58 3.23
CA GLU A 184 -15.09 -7.25 2.89
C GLU A 184 -13.92 -6.34 2.52
N LEU A 185 -14.10 -5.55 1.45
CA LEU A 185 -13.25 -4.43 1.11
C LEU A 185 -14.07 -3.17 0.93
N THR A 186 -13.40 -2.03 1.11
CA THR A 186 -13.94 -0.75 0.66
C THR A 186 -12.87 0.08 -0.04
N TYR A 187 -13.27 0.86 -1.02
CA TYR A 187 -12.48 1.97 -1.55
C TYR A 187 -13.37 3.21 -1.55
N SER A 188 -12.89 4.28 -0.93
CA SER A 188 -13.55 5.58 -0.90
C SER A 188 -12.47 6.64 -0.77
N GLN A 189 -12.56 7.71 -1.56
CA GLN A 189 -11.77 8.94 -1.42
C GLN A 189 -10.27 8.71 -1.19
N GLY A 190 -9.67 7.83 -2.00
CA GLY A 190 -8.23 7.56 -1.95
C GLY A 190 -7.81 6.57 -0.85
N VAL A 191 -8.73 5.97 -0.09
CA VAL A 191 -8.43 4.98 0.95
C VAL A 191 -9.08 3.63 0.63
N MET A 192 -8.26 2.62 0.34
CA MET A 192 -8.67 1.23 0.18
C MET A 192 -8.39 0.42 1.45
N MET A 193 -9.42 -0.25 1.98
CA MET A 193 -9.34 -1.13 3.16
C MET A 193 -9.69 -2.55 2.74
N THR A 194 -8.81 -3.50 3.04
CA THR A 194 -8.81 -4.84 2.41
C THR A 194 -8.96 -6.01 3.38
N THR A 195 -9.10 -5.74 4.69
CA THR A 195 -9.28 -6.79 5.71
C THR A 195 -8.21 -7.89 5.65
N GLY A 196 -6.97 -7.51 5.34
CA GLY A 196 -5.81 -8.40 5.26
C GLY A 196 -5.71 -9.24 4.00
N MET A 197 -6.52 -8.98 2.95
CA MET A 197 -6.34 -9.61 1.63
C MET A 197 -5.01 -9.22 0.98
N ASN A 198 -4.58 -9.99 -0.02
CA ASN A 198 -3.35 -9.75 -0.76
C ASN A 198 -3.37 -8.38 -1.46
N LYS A 199 -2.50 -7.45 -1.04
CA LYS A 199 -2.45 -6.08 -1.56
C LYS A 199 -2.10 -5.99 -3.05
N GLY A 200 -1.27 -6.90 -3.57
CA GLY A 200 -0.96 -6.96 -5.00
C GLY A 200 -2.21 -7.26 -5.84
N ASP A 201 -3.00 -8.24 -5.40
CA ASP A 201 -4.26 -8.61 -6.04
C ASP A 201 -5.33 -7.52 -5.89
N MET A 202 -5.40 -6.87 -4.72
CA MET A 202 -6.34 -5.78 -4.47
C MET A 202 -6.02 -4.53 -5.30
N LEU A 203 -4.73 -4.23 -5.52
CA LEU A 203 -4.33 -3.16 -6.42
C LEU A 203 -4.72 -3.47 -7.87
N HIS A 204 -4.49 -4.71 -8.35
CA HIS A 204 -4.99 -5.16 -9.66
C HIS A 204 -6.51 -5.03 -9.76
N TRP A 205 -7.22 -5.45 -8.71
CA TRP A 205 -8.67 -5.41 -8.67
C TRP A 205 -9.19 -3.98 -8.83
N VAL A 206 -8.70 -3.02 -8.05
CA VAL A 206 -9.23 -1.64 -8.09
C VAL A 206 -8.87 -0.93 -9.39
N LEU A 207 -7.68 -1.18 -9.95
CA LEU A 207 -7.30 -0.63 -11.26
C LEU A 207 -8.16 -1.20 -12.39
N LYS A 208 -8.51 -2.48 -12.31
CA LYS A 208 -9.47 -3.10 -13.24
C LYS A 208 -10.87 -2.50 -13.10
N GLN A 209 -11.38 -2.30 -11.88
CA GLN A 209 -12.71 -1.70 -11.67
C GLN A 209 -12.80 -0.27 -12.19
N THR A 210 -11.72 0.49 -12.04
CA THR A 210 -11.64 1.89 -12.48
C THR A 210 -11.29 2.05 -13.95
N ASN A 211 -10.95 0.94 -14.63
CA ASN A 211 -10.38 0.92 -15.97
C ASN A 211 -9.15 1.85 -16.12
N ARG A 212 -8.32 1.92 -15.08
CA ARG A 212 -7.12 2.77 -15.05
C ARG A 212 -5.86 1.97 -15.31
N HIS A 213 -4.93 2.61 -16.00
CA HIS A 213 -3.58 2.13 -16.24
C HIS A 213 -2.59 3.22 -15.86
N PHE A 214 -1.44 2.83 -15.31
CA PHE A 214 -0.31 3.71 -15.01
C PHE A 214 0.96 3.10 -15.59
N ASP A 215 1.83 3.94 -16.15
CA ASP A 215 3.10 3.50 -16.72
C ASP A 215 4.11 3.13 -15.63
N ALA A 216 3.97 3.78 -14.47
CA ALA A 216 4.76 3.46 -13.28
C ALA A 216 3.95 3.49 -12.00
N VAL A 217 4.39 2.67 -11.04
CA VAL A 217 3.80 2.60 -9.70
C VAL A 217 4.90 2.69 -8.65
N VAL A 218 4.68 3.49 -7.62
CA VAL A 218 5.46 3.48 -6.38
C VAL A 218 4.58 2.86 -5.29
N PHE A 219 5.00 1.72 -4.74
CA PHE A 219 4.33 1.06 -3.62
C PHE A 219 5.19 1.15 -2.37
N ILE A 220 4.61 1.49 -1.22
CA ILE A 220 5.31 1.71 0.06
C ILE A 220 4.59 0.91 1.14
N ASP A 221 5.30 0.03 1.85
CA ASP A 221 4.73 -0.81 2.92
C ASP A 221 5.83 -1.24 3.89
N ASP A 222 5.50 -1.38 5.18
CA ASP A 222 6.41 -1.84 6.23
C ASP A 222 6.39 -3.37 6.44
N SER A 223 5.53 -4.11 5.73
CA SER A 223 5.41 -5.55 5.91
C SER A 223 6.10 -6.31 4.79
N GLU A 224 7.15 -7.08 5.11
CA GLU A 224 7.85 -7.98 4.17
C GLU A 224 6.87 -8.85 3.37
N ARG A 225 5.85 -9.42 4.03
CA ARG A 225 4.83 -10.22 3.36
C ARG A 225 4.05 -9.43 2.30
N ASN A 226 3.72 -8.16 2.57
CA ASN A 226 3.01 -7.33 1.60
C ASN A 226 3.92 -6.92 0.43
N ILE A 227 5.21 -6.69 0.71
CA ILE A 227 6.25 -6.46 -0.29
C ILE A 227 6.38 -7.64 -1.25
N ASP A 228 6.49 -8.86 -0.69
CA ASP A 228 6.54 -10.11 -1.47
C ASP A 228 5.28 -10.33 -2.29
N ASN A 229 4.11 -10.13 -1.68
CA ASN A 229 2.82 -10.25 -2.36
C ASN A 229 2.69 -9.26 -3.53
N MET A 230 3.11 -8.02 -3.34
CA MET A 230 3.10 -6.99 -4.40
C MET A 230 4.06 -7.39 -5.52
N TYR A 231 5.29 -7.78 -5.19
CA TYR A 231 6.28 -8.22 -6.19
C TYR A 231 5.77 -9.42 -6.99
N ALA A 232 5.23 -10.44 -6.31
CA ALA A 232 4.72 -11.64 -6.95
C ALA A 232 3.57 -11.35 -7.93
N ALA A 233 2.67 -10.43 -7.58
CA ALA A 233 1.53 -10.06 -8.41
C ALA A 233 1.92 -9.14 -9.59
N TRP A 234 3.03 -8.40 -9.52
CA TRP A 234 3.36 -7.34 -10.48
C TRP A 234 4.61 -7.58 -11.32
N LYS A 235 5.51 -8.49 -10.94
CA LYS A 235 6.80 -8.74 -11.64
C LYS A 235 6.70 -8.96 -13.15
N ASP A 236 5.57 -9.47 -13.63
CA ASP A 236 5.31 -9.77 -15.04
C ASP A 236 4.29 -8.82 -15.71
N SER A 237 3.83 -7.77 -15.02
CA SER A 237 2.77 -6.87 -15.52
C SER A 237 3.23 -5.96 -16.68
N GLY A 238 4.54 -5.69 -16.76
CA GLY A 238 5.11 -4.72 -17.70
C GLY A 238 5.08 -3.26 -17.23
N THR A 239 4.51 -2.98 -16.05
CA THR A 239 4.54 -1.68 -15.36
C THR A 239 5.92 -1.43 -14.74
N ASP A 240 6.47 -0.21 -14.82
CA ASP A 240 7.71 0.14 -14.12
C ASP A 240 7.39 0.41 -12.65
N MET A 241 7.62 -0.58 -11.79
CA MET A 241 7.20 -0.52 -10.39
C MET A 241 8.40 -0.45 -9.47
N GLN A 242 8.41 0.55 -8.60
CA GLN A 242 9.27 0.55 -7.42
C GLN A 242 8.44 0.17 -6.20
N ILE A 243 8.87 -0.90 -5.54
CA ILE A 243 8.37 -1.31 -4.24
C ILE A 243 9.40 -0.85 -3.20
N PHE A 244 8.94 -0.13 -2.18
CA PHE A 244 9.72 0.30 -1.04
C PHE A 244 9.31 -0.50 0.19
N TYR A 245 10.24 -1.31 0.70
CA TYR A 245 10.10 -1.93 2.01
C TYR A 245 10.54 -0.90 3.06
N TYR A 246 9.57 -0.28 3.72
CA TYR A 246 9.80 0.83 4.63
C TYR A 246 10.00 0.36 6.08
N THR A 247 11.26 0.25 6.51
CA THR A 247 11.65 -0.39 7.78
C THR A 247 11.81 0.58 8.96
N HIS A 248 11.46 1.86 8.77
CA HIS A 248 11.81 2.95 9.70
C HIS A 248 11.42 2.69 11.15
N VAL A 249 10.17 2.27 11.41
CA VAL A 249 9.67 2.09 12.77
C VAL A 249 10.41 0.97 13.49
N GLU A 250 10.61 -0.17 12.83
CA GLU A 250 11.31 -1.31 13.41
C GLU A 250 12.79 -1.00 13.64
N GLU A 251 13.47 -0.38 12.67
CA GLU A 251 14.87 0.04 12.81
C GLU A 251 15.04 1.06 13.94
N ALA A 252 14.14 2.03 14.07
CA ALA A 252 14.17 3.00 15.18
C ALA A 252 14.02 2.31 16.54
N ARG A 253 13.17 1.29 16.63
CA ARG A 253 13.02 0.48 17.86
C ARG A 253 14.26 -0.36 18.16
N ILE A 254 14.83 -1.01 17.15
CA ILE A 254 16.08 -1.77 17.30
C ILE A 254 17.21 -0.83 17.76
N ALA A 255 17.35 0.35 17.16
CA ALA A 255 18.35 1.33 17.57
C ALA A 255 18.15 1.82 19.01
N ALA A 256 16.90 2.02 19.44
CA ALA A 256 16.57 2.53 20.77
C ALA A 256 16.66 1.45 21.87
N PHE A 257 16.28 0.20 21.57
CA PHE A 257 16.05 -0.85 22.57
C PHE A 257 16.86 -2.13 22.35
N GLY A 258 17.59 -2.24 21.23
CA GLY A 258 18.34 -3.43 20.84
C GLY A 258 17.48 -4.54 20.19
N SER A 259 16.17 -4.33 20.07
CA SER A 259 15.21 -5.27 19.46
C SER A 259 13.93 -4.53 19.05
N VAL A 260 13.14 -5.11 18.14
CA VAL A 260 11.81 -4.58 17.80
C VAL A 260 10.89 -4.56 19.02
N LEU A 261 10.95 -5.60 19.86
CA LEU A 261 10.17 -5.70 21.09
C LEU A 261 11.00 -6.35 22.19
N THR A 262 11.08 -5.70 23.35
CA THR A 262 11.68 -6.26 24.57
C THR A 262 10.63 -6.95 25.45
N GLN A 263 11.04 -7.87 26.32
CA GLN A 263 10.11 -8.54 27.24
C GLN A 263 9.41 -7.54 28.16
N GLN A 264 10.15 -6.53 28.63
CA GLN A 264 9.59 -5.47 29.47
C GLN A 264 8.48 -4.69 28.76
N GLN A 265 8.64 -4.40 27.47
CA GLN A 265 7.59 -3.75 26.67
C GLN A 265 6.40 -4.68 26.45
N ALA A 266 6.62 -5.97 26.17
CA ALA A 266 5.57 -6.97 26.05
C ALA A 266 4.72 -7.08 27.34
N ASP A 267 5.38 -7.20 28.48
CA ASP A 267 4.74 -7.26 29.79
C ASP A 267 3.97 -5.97 30.10
N LYS A 268 4.54 -4.81 29.73
CA LYS A 268 3.85 -3.52 29.87
C LYS A 268 2.59 -3.45 29.02
N MET A 269 2.64 -3.84 27.75
CA MET A 269 1.45 -3.83 26.87
C MET A 269 0.35 -4.75 27.42
N ALA A 270 0.71 -5.90 27.97
CA ALA A 270 -0.24 -6.80 28.65
C ALA A 270 -0.90 -6.11 29.85
N ALA A 271 -0.09 -5.53 30.75
CA ALA A 271 -0.58 -4.86 31.94
C ALA A 271 -1.47 -3.64 31.59
N ASP A 272 -1.08 -2.86 30.58
CA ASP A 272 -1.89 -1.72 30.11
C ASP A 272 -3.25 -2.19 29.57
N TYR A 273 -3.28 -3.32 28.84
CA TYR A 273 -4.54 -3.92 28.38
C TYR A 273 -5.42 -4.40 29.53
N GLU A 274 -4.85 -5.05 30.55
CA GLU A 274 -5.59 -5.47 31.75
C GLU A 274 -6.23 -4.29 32.49
N ILE A 275 -5.49 -3.17 32.62
CA ILE A 275 -5.98 -1.94 33.22
C ILE A 275 -7.11 -1.33 32.38
N LEU A 276 -6.94 -1.26 31.07
CA LEU A 276 -7.97 -0.76 30.15
C LEU A 276 -9.24 -1.60 30.26
N ASN A 277 -9.12 -2.92 30.14
CA ASN A 277 -10.26 -3.83 30.18
C ASN A 277 -10.99 -3.77 31.54
N SER A 278 -10.24 -3.73 32.65
CA SER A 278 -10.83 -3.55 33.99
C SER A 278 -11.57 -2.22 34.13
N THR A 279 -11.03 -1.16 33.53
CA THR A 279 -11.69 0.15 33.52
C THR A 279 -12.97 0.12 32.71
N LEU A 280 -12.94 -0.48 31.52
CA LEU A 280 -14.11 -0.64 30.66
C LEU A 280 -15.20 -1.46 31.34
N LEU A 281 -14.87 -2.58 31.98
CA LEU A 281 -15.85 -3.41 32.69
C LEU A 281 -16.43 -2.71 33.93
N ARG A 282 -15.66 -1.85 34.59
CA ARG A 282 -16.17 -1.04 35.71
C ARG A 282 -17.17 0.02 35.24
N VAL A 283 -16.93 0.64 34.08
CA VAL A 283 -17.80 1.69 33.52
C VAL A 283 -19.00 1.08 32.77
N PHE A 284 -18.77 -0.01 32.05
CA PHE A 284 -19.74 -0.74 31.23
C PHE A 284 -19.85 -2.20 31.68
N PRO A 285 -20.45 -2.49 32.85
CA PRO A 285 -20.49 -3.83 33.44
C PRO A 285 -21.28 -4.87 32.63
N ALA A 286 -22.08 -4.44 31.66
CA ALA A 286 -22.78 -5.32 30.73
C ALA A 286 -21.91 -5.76 29.53
N ARG A 287 -20.68 -5.24 29.39
CA ARG A 287 -19.77 -5.65 28.31
C ARG A 287 -19.40 -7.13 28.52
N PRO A 288 -19.62 -8.00 27.51
CA PRO A 288 -19.32 -9.41 27.63
C PRO A 288 -17.80 -9.65 27.72
N THR A 289 -17.40 -10.57 28.58
CA THR A 289 -15.99 -11.01 28.70
C THR A 289 -15.69 -12.29 27.91
N GLN A 290 -16.73 -13.02 27.51
CA GLN A 290 -16.65 -14.32 26.84
C GLN A 290 -17.14 -14.31 25.39
N HIS A 291 -17.73 -13.20 24.94
CA HIS A 291 -18.26 -13.04 23.58
C HIS A 291 -17.79 -11.72 22.99
N CYS A 292 -17.61 -11.69 21.68
CA CYS A 292 -17.20 -10.48 20.97
C CYS A 292 -18.41 -9.54 20.81
N LEU A 293 -18.22 -8.24 21.01
CA LEU A 293 -19.30 -7.25 20.83
C LEU A 293 -19.72 -7.12 19.36
N THR A 294 -18.76 -7.27 18.46
CA THR A 294 -19.00 -7.37 17.03
C THR A 294 -18.81 -8.82 16.60
N VAL A 295 -19.53 -9.25 15.58
CA VAL A 295 -19.36 -10.55 14.95
C VAL A 295 -18.80 -10.35 13.54
N ASN A 296 -17.92 -11.24 13.12
CA ASN A 296 -17.40 -11.32 11.75
C ASN A 296 -18.37 -12.08 10.83
#